data_AF-A0A924MQT1-F1
#
_entry.id   AF-A0A924MQT1-F1
#
_cell.length_a   1.000
_cell.length_b   1.000
_cell.length_c   1.000
_cell.angle_alpha   90.00
_cell.angle_beta   90.00
_cell.angle_gamma   90.00
#
_symmetry.space_group_name_H-M   'P 1'
#
loop_
_entity.id
_entity.type
_entity.pdbx_description
1 polymer ?
#
loop_
_entity_poly.entity_id
_entity_poly.type
_entity_poly.pdbx_seq_one_letter_code
_entity_poly.pdbx_strand_id
1 'polypeptide(L)'
;MNLRLKLPLTIGAILATLMGAALIGIYSLNQTVSTYEIEVGAQHAHERAVSAMLVTFKTQVQEWKDTLLRGKDPARLEKHWGAFAKREADVDEQARALLAKLPPGESRSLVEQFAAAHVKMGVDYRKGFDAFKAAE
;
A
#
# COMPACT_ATOMS: atom_id res chain seq x y z
N MET A 1 69.64 5.75 3.40
CA MET A 1 68.45 6.19 2.62
C MET A 1 67.84 7.42 3.29
N ASN A 2 67.88 8.57 2.61
CA ASN A 2 67.80 9.92 3.19
C ASN A 2 66.42 10.27 3.78
N LEU A 3 66.39 10.89 4.96
CA LEU A 3 65.18 11.35 5.67
C LEU A 3 64.25 12.22 4.81
N ARG A 4 64.81 12.95 3.83
CA ARG A 4 64.08 13.80 2.87
C ARG A 4 63.06 13.05 2.02
N LEU A 5 63.25 11.74 1.79
CA LEU A 5 62.32 10.91 1.01
C LEU A 5 61.31 10.19 1.91
N LYS A 6 61.70 9.85 3.15
CA LYS A 6 60.84 9.10 4.09
C LYS A 6 59.62 9.91 4.52
N LEU A 7 59.82 11.19 4.87
CA LEU A 7 58.77 12.07 5.37
C LEU A 7 57.61 12.27 4.36
N PRO A 8 57.85 12.67 3.09
CA PRO A 8 56.78 12.85 2.11
C PRO A 8 56.10 11.52 1.73
N LEU A 9 56.84 10.40 1.72
CA LEU A 9 56.26 9.08 1.47
C LEU A 9 55.28 8.66 2.58
N THR A 10 55.63 8.88 3.86
CA THR A 10 54.72 8.60 4.97
C THR A 10 53.48 9.48 4.93
N ILE A 11 53.62 10.77 4.61
CA ILE A 11 52.49 11.69 4.50
C ILE A 11 51.58 11.28 3.32
N GLY A 12 52.17 10.93 2.18
CA GLY A 12 51.45 10.45 1.01
C GLY A 12 50.68 9.15 1.28
N ALA A 13 51.28 8.21 2.00
CA ALA A 13 50.63 6.97 2.40
C ALA A 13 49.43 7.22 3.35
N ILE A 14 49.59 8.12 4.32
CA ILE A 14 48.49 8.51 5.22
C ILE A 14 47.34 9.15 4.44
N LEU A 15 47.65 10.09 3.54
CA LEU A 15 46.64 10.75 2.70
C LEU A 15 45.90 9.77 1.79
N ALA A 16 46.62 8.82 1.17
CA ALA A 16 46.01 7.79 0.34
C ALA A 16 45.06 6.88 1.14
N THR A 17 45.44 6.55 2.38
CA THR A 17 44.62 5.72 3.27
C THR A 17 43.34 6.47 3.69
N LEU A 18 43.46 7.75 4.05
CA LEU A 18 42.31 8.61 4.36
C LEU A 18 41.38 8.77 3.17
N MET A 19 41.93 8.95 1.96
CA MET A 19 41.16 9.05 0.73
C MET A 19 40.43 7.74 0.41
N GLY A 20 41.07 6.59 0.60
CA GLY A 20 40.43 5.28 0.45
C GLY A 20 39.26 5.08 1.42
N ALA A 21 39.46 5.43 2.69
CA ALA A 21 38.39 5.37 3.70
C ALA A 21 37.22 6.29 3.36
N ALA A 22 37.49 7.51 2.87
CA ALA A 22 36.47 8.44 2.43
C ALA A 22 35.66 7.91 1.23
N LEU A 23 36.33 7.34 0.23
CA LEU A 23 35.66 6.76 -0.95
C LEU A 23 34.80 5.55 -0.58
N ILE A 24 35.27 4.67 0.31
CA ILE A 24 34.49 3.54 0.83
C ILE A 24 33.27 4.05 1.62
N GLY A 25 33.45 5.07 2.46
CA GLY A 25 32.35 5.70 3.21
C GLY A 25 31.28 6.29 2.30
N ILE A 26 31.70 7.02 1.26
CA ILE A 26 30.78 7.60 0.25
C ILE A 26 30.06 6.49 -0.54
N TYR A 27 30.77 5.44 -0.93
CA TYR A 27 30.19 4.29 -1.62
C TYR A 27 29.14 3.57 -0.75
N SER A 28 29.48 3.30 0.51
CA SER A 28 28.57 2.67 1.48
C SER A 28 27.36 3.54 1.78
N LEU A 29 27.53 4.87 1.86
CA LEU A 29 26.43 5.81 2.09
C LEU A 29 25.48 5.83 0.89
N ASN A 30 26.00 5.91 -0.34
CA ASN A 30 25.18 5.86 -1.55
C ASN A 30 24.39 4.54 -1.67
N GLN A 31 25.02 3.42 -1.30
CA GLN A 31 24.36 2.10 -1.31
C GLN A 31 23.26 2.00 -0.24
N THR A 32 23.49 2.61 0.93
CA THR A 32 22.51 2.65 2.02
C THR A 32 21.32 3.54 1.66
N VAL A 33 21.56 4.73 1.09
CA VAL A 33 20.50 5.64 0.62
C VAL A 33 19.66 4.96 -0.46
N SER A 34 20.29 4.27 -1.42
CA SER A 34 19.57 3.52 -2.45
C SER A 34 18.71 2.39 -1.88
N THR A 35 19.18 1.69 -0.83
CA THR A 35 18.40 0.63 -0.17
C THR A 35 17.24 1.22 0.64
N TYR A 36 17.49 2.32 1.36
CA TYR A 36 16.50 2.98 2.20
C TYR A 36 15.39 3.64 1.37
N GLU A 37 15.72 4.32 0.27
CA GLU A 37 14.73 4.94 -0.62
C GLU A 37 13.82 3.90 -1.30
N ILE A 38 14.37 2.73 -1.68
CA ILE A 38 13.63 1.68 -2.36
C ILE A 38 12.72 0.91 -1.39
N GLU A 39 13.21 0.55 -0.22
CA GLU A 39 12.46 -0.28 0.73
C GLU A 39 11.45 0.53 1.56
N VAL A 40 11.82 1.74 2.01
CA VAL A 40 10.90 2.64 2.74
C VAL A 40 9.86 3.23 1.79
N GLY A 41 10.25 3.57 0.55
CA GLY A 41 9.32 4.05 -0.47
C GLY A 41 8.23 3.02 -0.82
N ALA A 42 8.61 1.75 -0.95
CA ALA A 42 7.67 0.66 -1.22
C ALA A 42 6.70 0.42 -0.05
N GLN A 43 7.21 0.40 1.20
CA GLN A 43 6.37 0.23 2.39
C GLN A 43 5.33 1.36 2.54
N HIS A 44 5.72 2.62 2.31
CA HIS A 44 4.77 3.73 2.30
C HIS A 44 3.75 3.65 1.17
N ALA A 45 4.13 3.12 0.00
CA ALA A 45 3.19 2.92 -1.10
C ALA A 45 2.14 1.85 -0.76
N HIS A 46 2.53 0.76 -0.12
CA HIS A 46 1.60 -0.28 0.34
C HIS A 46 0.65 0.23 1.42
N GLU A 47 1.19 0.96 2.41
CA GLU A 47 0.38 1.57 3.48
C GLU A 47 -0.66 2.54 2.93
N ARG A 48 -0.27 3.44 2.00
CA ARG A 48 -1.23 4.31 1.31
C ARG A 48 -2.28 3.55 0.51
N ALA A 49 -1.90 2.46 -0.17
CA ALA A 49 -2.84 1.65 -0.94
C ALA A 49 -3.87 0.95 -0.03
N VAL A 50 -3.43 0.40 1.11
CA VAL A 50 -4.33 -0.19 2.12
C VAL A 50 -5.28 0.89 2.67
N SER A 51 -4.75 2.07 3.03
CA SER A 51 -5.55 3.18 3.54
C SER A 51 -6.60 3.66 2.54
N ALA A 52 -6.25 3.78 1.26
CA ALA A 52 -7.19 4.11 0.19
C ALA A 52 -8.28 3.05 0.02
N MET A 53 -7.91 1.77 0.10
CA MET A 53 -8.86 0.65 0.06
C MET A 53 -9.83 0.68 1.24
N LEU A 54 -9.32 0.94 2.45
CA LEU A 54 -10.15 1.08 3.65
C LEU A 54 -11.15 2.24 3.54
N VAL A 55 -10.73 3.40 3.01
CA VAL A 55 -11.64 4.54 2.80
C VAL A 55 -12.75 4.16 1.80
N THR A 56 -12.40 3.52 0.70
CA THR A 56 -13.36 3.09 -0.33
C THR A 56 -14.36 2.07 0.24
N PHE A 57 -13.88 1.10 1.02
CA PHE A 57 -14.70 0.13 1.73
C PHE A 57 -15.65 0.80 2.75
N LYS A 58 -15.16 1.77 3.53
CA LYS A 58 -16.03 2.54 4.43
C LYS A 58 -17.13 3.25 3.66
N THR A 59 -16.81 3.86 2.51
CA THR A 59 -17.80 4.52 1.66
C THR A 59 -18.84 3.52 1.12
N GLN A 60 -18.42 2.34 0.65
CA GLN A 60 -19.35 1.26 0.26
C GLN A 60 -20.35 0.95 1.39
N VAL A 61 -19.87 0.73 2.61
CA VAL A 61 -20.75 0.45 3.77
C VAL A 61 -21.68 1.64 4.08
N GLN A 62 -21.24 2.88 3.88
CA GLN A 62 -22.12 4.05 4.00
C GLN A 62 -23.22 4.07 2.94
N GLU A 63 -22.91 3.74 1.68
CA GLU A 63 -23.92 3.67 0.61
C GLU A 63 -24.95 2.58 0.89
N TRP A 64 -24.56 1.46 1.49
CA TRP A 64 -25.52 0.46 1.97
C TRP A 64 -26.47 1.04 3.02
N LYS A 65 -25.93 1.72 4.04
CA LYS A 65 -26.74 2.39 5.06
C LYS A 65 -27.70 3.40 4.41
N ASP A 66 -27.22 4.18 3.45
CA ASP A 66 -28.04 5.16 2.76
C ASP A 66 -29.11 4.51 1.88
N THR A 67 -28.82 3.35 1.27
CA THR A 67 -29.80 2.51 0.58
C THR A 67 -30.95 2.12 1.52
N LEU A 68 -30.65 1.65 2.73
CA LEU A 68 -31.67 1.27 3.71
C LEU A 68 -32.47 2.47 4.23
N LEU A 69 -31.80 3.60 4.51
CA LEU A 69 -32.44 4.78 5.10
C LEU A 69 -33.27 5.58 4.09
N ARG A 70 -32.90 5.56 2.80
CA ARG A 70 -33.49 6.42 1.77
C ARG A 70 -34.19 5.61 0.67
N GLY A 71 -34.12 4.29 0.71
CA GLY A 71 -34.59 3.38 -0.32
C GLY A 71 -36.09 3.30 -0.51
N LYS A 72 -36.89 3.93 0.36
CA LYS A 72 -38.35 4.09 0.14
C LYS A 72 -38.65 4.94 -1.11
N ASP A 73 -37.73 5.84 -1.47
CA ASP A 73 -37.77 6.55 -2.75
C ASP A 73 -37.02 5.73 -3.80
N PRO A 74 -37.68 5.24 -4.87
CA PRO A 74 -37.06 4.41 -5.90
C PRO A 74 -35.84 5.04 -6.55
N ALA A 75 -35.84 6.36 -6.77
CA ALA A 75 -34.70 7.05 -7.39
C ALA A 75 -33.49 7.09 -6.45
N ARG A 76 -33.72 7.18 -5.14
CA ARG A 76 -32.65 7.14 -4.12
C ARG A 76 -32.16 5.72 -3.88
N LEU A 77 -33.06 4.74 -3.93
CA LEU A 77 -32.71 3.32 -3.86
C LEU A 77 -31.72 2.97 -4.96
N GLU A 78 -32.05 3.27 -6.22
CA GLU A 78 -31.20 2.99 -7.37
C GLU A 78 -29.86 3.73 -7.27
N LYS A 79 -29.89 5.01 -6.89
CA LYS A 79 -28.68 5.82 -6.72
C LYS A 79 -27.71 5.22 -5.70
N HIS A 80 -28.18 4.94 -4.49
CA HIS A 80 -27.31 4.47 -3.41
C HIS A 80 -26.89 3.01 -3.60
N TRP A 81 -27.78 2.15 -4.11
CA TRP A 81 -27.41 0.78 -4.43
C TRP A 81 -26.41 0.70 -5.59
N GLY A 82 -26.59 1.51 -6.64
CA GLY A 82 -25.62 1.62 -7.72
C GLY A 82 -24.26 2.14 -7.25
N ALA A 83 -24.25 3.13 -6.34
CA ALA A 83 -23.02 3.62 -5.72
C ALA A 83 -22.36 2.54 -4.85
N PHE A 84 -23.13 1.78 -4.07
CA PHE A 84 -22.63 0.63 -3.31
C PHE A 84 -21.93 -0.38 -4.21
N ALA A 85 -22.59 -0.84 -5.28
CA ALA A 85 -22.06 -1.84 -6.21
C ALA A 85 -20.80 -1.33 -6.93
N LYS A 86 -20.75 -0.04 -7.27
CA LYS A 86 -19.54 0.58 -7.82
C LYS A 86 -18.38 0.55 -6.83
N ARG A 87 -18.61 0.96 -5.57
CA ARG A 87 -17.55 0.97 -4.55
C ARG A 87 -17.07 -0.43 -4.19
N GLU A 88 -17.94 -1.42 -4.23
CA GLU A 88 -17.55 -2.81 -4.10
C GLU A 88 -16.54 -3.22 -5.18
N ALA A 89 -16.84 -2.93 -6.45
CA ALA A 89 -15.92 -3.22 -7.55
C ALA A 89 -14.58 -2.48 -7.40
N ASP A 90 -14.63 -1.21 -6.97
CA ASP A 90 -13.43 -0.41 -6.69
C ASP A 90 -12.56 -1.07 -5.59
N VAL A 91 -13.17 -1.56 -4.50
CA VAL A 91 -12.46 -2.26 -3.41
C VAL A 91 -11.83 -3.55 -3.91
N ASP A 92 -12.56 -4.35 -4.69
CA ASP A 92 -12.05 -5.60 -5.28
C ASP A 92 -10.84 -5.34 -6.21
N GLU A 93 -10.90 -4.28 -7.00
CA GLU A 93 -9.80 -3.87 -7.86
C GLU A 93 -8.58 -3.41 -7.06
N GLN A 94 -8.79 -2.59 -6.02
CA GLN A 94 -7.72 -2.14 -5.13
C GLN A 94 -7.04 -3.31 -4.42
N ALA A 95 -7.82 -4.28 -3.93
CA ALA A 95 -7.30 -5.50 -3.31
C ALA A 95 -6.45 -6.31 -4.30
N ARG A 96 -6.94 -6.55 -5.52
CA ARG A 96 -6.18 -7.24 -6.58
C ARG A 96 -4.89 -6.51 -6.94
N ALA A 97 -4.94 -5.20 -7.13
CA ALA A 97 -3.79 -4.39 -7.47
C ALA A 97 -2.74 -4.37 -6.35
N LEU A 98 -3.17 -4.40 -5.08
CA LEU A 98 -2.28 -4.49 -3.93
C LEU A 98 -1.62 -5.87 -3.83
N LEU A 99 -2.38 -6.95 -4.04
CA LEU A 99 -1.86 -8.33 -4.05
C LEU A 99 -0.83 -8.58 -5.16
N ALA A 100 -0.95 -7.90 -6.30
CA ALA A 100 0.05 -7.99 -7.36
C ALA A 100 1.41 -7.37 -6.98
N LYS A 101 1.44 -6.50 -5.96
CA LYS A 101 2.63 -5.74 -5.54
C LYS A 101 3.20 -6.20 -4.20
N LEU A 102 2.40 -6.83 -3.35
CA LEU A 102 2.86 -7.28 -2.04
C LEU A 102 3.78 -8.51 -2.14
N PRO A 103 4.96 -8.49 -1.49
CA PRO A 103 5.81 -9.67 -1.36
C PRO A 103 5.13 -10.75 -0.50
N PRO A 104 5.59 -12.02 -0.57
CA PRO A 104 5.13 -13.06 0.34
C PRO A 104 5.31 -12.66 1.81
N GLY A 105 4.30 -12.90 2.64
CA GLY A 105 4.34 -12.55 4.06
C GLY A 105 2.95 -12.36 4.66
N GLU A 106 2.93 -11.89 5.91
CA GLU A 106 1.70 -11.69 6.68
C GLU A 106 0.75 -10.69 6.01
N SER A 107 1.26 -9.52 5.59
CA SER A 107 0.46 -8.47 4.94
C SER A 107 -0.26 -8.99 3.69
N ARG A 108 0.42 -9.78 2.85
CA ARG A 108 -0.20 -10.42 1.68
C ARG A 108 -1.30 -11.38 2.10
N SER A 109 -1.03 -12.23 3.08
CA SER A 109 -2.00 -13.20 3.60
C SER A 109 -3.25 -12.53 4.18
N LEU A 110 -3.10 -11.37 4.83
CA LEU A 110 -4.23 -10.59 5.36
C LEU A 110 -5.07 -9.98 4.24
N VAL A 111 -4.43 -9.45 3.18
CA VAL A 111 -5.16 -8.90 2.03
C VAL A 111 -5.88 -10.00 1.25
N GLU A 112 -5.29 -11.19 1.12
CA GLU A 112 -5.95 -12.36 0.51
C GLU A 112 -7.19 -12.78 1.30
N GLN A 113 -7.08 -12.87 2.63
CA GLN A 113 -8.21 -13.15 3.51
C GLN A 113 -9.31 -12.08 3.40
N PHE A 114 -8.93 -10.80 3.39
CA PHE A 114 -9.87 -9.70 3.21
C PHE A 114 -10.60 -9.80 1.87
N ALA A 115 -9.88 -10.03 0.75
CA ALA A 115 -10.48 -10.14 -0.57
C ALA A 115 -11.49 -11.29 -0.64
N ALA A 116 -11.16 -12.47 -0.08
CA ALA A 116 -12.08 -13.60 -0.02
C ALA A 116 -13.33 -13.28 0.83
N ALA A 117 -13.14 -12.65 1.99
CA ALA A 117 -14.24 -12.24 2.86
C ALA A 117 -15.12 -11.18 2.20
N HIS A 118 -14.53 -10.24 1.46
CA HIS A 118 -15.23 -9.16 0.76
C HIS A 118 -16.14 -9.71 -0.35
N VAL A 119 -15.69 -10.69 -1.12
CA VAL A 119 -16.54 -11.38 -2.12
C VAL A 119 -17.75 -12.04 -1.45
N LYS A 120 -17.53 -12.73 -0.33
CA LYS A 120 -18.63 -13.37 0.42
C LYS A 120 -19.61 -12.32 0.96
N MET A 121 -19.09 -11.27 1.58
CA MET A 121 -19.86 -10.14 2.08
C MET A 121 -20.72 -9.53 0.96
N GLY A 122 -20.16 -9.43 -0.24
CA GLY A 122 -20.88 -9.02 -1.42
C GLY A 122 -22.13 -9.87 -1.62
N VAL A 123 -21.99 -11.18 -1.79
CA VAL A 123 -23.13 -12.10 -1.98
C VAL A 123 -24.22 -11.88 -0.91
N ASP A 124 -23.84 -11.70 0.34
CA ASP A 124 -24.79 -11.50 1.43
C ASP A 124 -25.49 -10.11 1.37
N TYR A 125 -24.81 -9.05 0.91
CA TYR A 125 -25.45 -7.75 0.65
C TYR A 125 -26.52 -7.80 -0.45
N ARG A 126 -26.31 -8.58 -1.53
CA ARG A 126 -27.35 -8.76 -2.57
C ARG A 126 -28.60 -9.41 -1.99
N LYS A 127 -28.43 -10.46 -1.17
CA LYS A 127 -29.55 -11.10 -0.47
C LYS A 127 -30.27 -10.10 0.45
N GLY A 128 -29.51 -9.29 1.19
CA GLY A 128 -30.06 -8.22 2.03
C GLY A 128 -30.85 -7.19 1.22
N PHE A 129 -30.35 -6.79 0.05
CA PHE A 129 -31.02 -5.85 -0.84
C PHE A 129 -32.32 -6.42 -1.40
N ASP A 130 -32.33 -7.68 -1.82
CA ASP A 130 -33.54 -8.35 -2.30
C ASP A 130 -34.58 -8.49 -1.19
N ALA A 131 -34.16 -8.85 0.03
CA ALA A 131 -35.05 -8.90 1.19
C ALA A 131 -35.62 -7.52 1.54
N PHE A 132 -34.81 -6.46 1.46
CA PHE A 132 -35.26 -5.07 1.70
C PHE A 132 -36.33 -4.65 0.69
N LYS A 133 -36.10 -4.88 -0.61
CA LYS A 133 -37.09 -4.57 -1.67
C LYS A 133 -38.39 -5.36 -1.54
N ALA A 134 -38.35 -6.57 -0.97
CA ALA A 134 -39.54 -7.39 -0.79
C ALA A 134 -40.39 -7.00 0.44
N ALA A 135 -39.81 -6.22 1.36
CA ALA A 135 -40.46 -5.78 2.59
C ALA A 135 -41.07 -4.37 2.51
N GLU A 136 -40.72 -3.60 1.48
CA GLU A 136 -41.28 -2.29 1.12
C GLU A 136 -42.31 -2.44 -0.01
#